data_AF-A0A514WH76-F1
#
_entry.id   AF-A0A514WH76-F1
#
_cell.length_a   1.000
_cell.length_b   1.000
_cell.length_c   1.000
_cell.angle_alpha   90.00
_cell.angle_beta   90.00
_cell.angle_gamma   90.00
#
_symmetry.space_group_name_H-M   'P 1'
#
loop_
_entity.id
_entity.type
_entity.pdbx_description
1 polymer ?
#
loop_
_entity_poly.entity_id
_entity_poly.type
_entity_poly.pdbx_seq_one_letter_code
_entity_poly.pdbx_strand_id
1 'polypeptide(L)'
;MTRVALDSNILAYLAGVSRSAEDEPKIVRVRELIGRLGNNASLIAPTQTLGELFVVLRRGGASAQEARAILLEFSEAFGTSASETRTALAAADLVIDHKL
;
A
#
# COMPACT_ATOMS: atom_id res chain seq x y z
N MET A 1 5.82 2.95 20.17
CA MET A 1 5.98 3.49 18.80
C MET A 1 4.77 3.07 17.99
N THR A 2 4.05 4.01 17.38
CA THR A 2 2.81 3.72 16.65
C THR A 2 3.11 2.93 15.38
N ARG A 3 2.32 1.90 15.08
CA ARG A 3 2.39 1.15 13.82
C ARG A 3 1.31 1.66 12.88
N VAL A 4 1.67 1.96 11.64
CA VAL A 4 0.75 2.48 10.63
C VAL A 4 0.76 1.55 9.43
N ALA A 5 -0.37 0.90 9.15
CA ALA A 5 -0.55 0.10 7.95
C ALA A 5 -0.85 1.00 6.75
N LEU A 6 -0.18 0.73 5.63
CA LEU A 6 -0.33 1.48 4.38
C LEU A 6 -1.30 0.75 3.44
N ASP A 7 -2.37 1.45 3.05
CA ASP A 7 -3.32 1.00 2.03
C ASP A 7 -2.67 0.88 0.64
N SER A 8 -3.26 0.06 -0.24
CA SER A 8 -2.75 -0.14 -1.59
C SER A 8 -2.75 1.14 -2.44
N ASN A 9 -3.67 2.09 -2.22
CA ASN A 9 -3.62 3.39 -2.92
C ASN A 9 -2.43 4.24 -2.49
N ILE A 10 -2.09 4.24 -1.20
CA ILE A 10 -0.90 4.95 -0.70
C ILE A 10 0.36 4.33 -1.31
N LEU A 11 0.45 3.00 -1.35
CA LEU A 11 1.57 2.33 -2.01
C LEU A 11 1.63 2.61 -3.51
N ALA A 12 0.49 2.61 -4.21
CA ALA A 12 0.43 2.90 -5.65
C ALA A 12 0.92 4.31 -5.97
N TYR A 13 0.46 5.32 -5.25
CA TYR A 13 0.94 6.69 -5.43
C TYR A 13 2.40 6.86 -5.01
N LEU A 14 2.85 6.17 -3.96
CA LEU A 14 4.26 6.17 -3.59
C LEU A 14 5.15 5.60 -4.71
N ALA A 15 4.69 4.52 -5.36
CA ALA A 15 5.32 3.90 -6.52
C ALA A 15 5.24 4.76 -7.80
N GLY A 16 4.56 5.91 -7.76
CA GLY A 16 4.40 6.81 -8.90
C GLY A 16 3.34 6.38 -9.91
N VAL A 17 2.40 5.51 -9.53
CA VAL A 17 1.28 5.13 -10.40
C VAL A 17 0.40 6.36 -10.63
N SER A 18 0.29 6.76 -11.88
CA SER A 18 -0.55 7.87 -12.34
C SER A 18 -1.45 7.40 -13.47
N ARG A 19 -2.77 7.61 -13.35
CA ARG A 19 -3.77 7.26 -14.39
C ARG A 19 -4.27 8.49 -15.13
N SER A 20 -4.09 9.66 -14.54
CA SER A 20 -4.51 10.95 -15.08
C SER A 20 -3.63 12.07 -14.52
N ALA A 21 -3.67 13.25 -15.14
CA ALA A 21 -2.92 14.42 -14.65
C ALA A 21 -3.28 14.82 -13.21
N GLU A 22 -4.48 14.47 -12.74
CA GLU A 22 -4.95 14.75 -11.38
C GLU A 22 -4.26 13.90 -10.30
N ASP A 23 -3.54 12.85 -10.69
CA ASP A 23 -2.82 11.98 -9.76
C ASP A 23 -1.43 12.52 -9.38
N GLU A 24 -0.84 13.40 -10.19
CA GLU A 24 0.51 13.93 -9.95
C GLU A 24 0.61 14.67 -8.60
N PRO A 25 -0.34 15.55 -8.21
CA PRO A 25 -0.31 16.16 -6.89
C PRO A 25 -0.45 15.14 -5.75
N LYS A 26 -1.15 14.02 -5.97
CA LYS A 26 -1.33 12.96 -4.96
C LYS A 26 -0.03 12.19 -4.73
N ILE A 27 0.73 11.92 -5.79
CA ILE A 27 2.06 11.29 -5.70
C ILE A 27 2.99 12.14 -4.83
N VAL A 28 3.08 13.45 -5.10
CA VAL A 28 3.87 14.38 -4.30
C VAL A 28 3.41 14.35 -2.84
N ARG A 29 2.10 14.45 -2.61
CA ARG A 29 1.54 14.48 -1.27
C ARG A 29 1.79 13.20 -0.46
N VAL A 30 1.71 12.04 -1.11
CA VAL A 30 1.98 10.75 -0.47
C VAL A 30 3.46 10.64 -0.10
N ARG A 31 4.38 11.06 -0.97
CA ARG A 31 5.82 11.06 -0.65
C ARG A 31 6.13 11.93 0.58
N GLU A 32 5.56 13.13 0.66
CA GLU A 32 5.68 13.99 1.83
C GLU A 32 5.12 13.34 3.10
N LEU A 33 3.94 12.71 3.00
CA LEU A 33 3.27 12.04 4.10
C LEU A 33 4.13 10.88 4.65
N ILE A 34 4.64 10.02 3.77
CA ILE A 34 5.50 8.89 4.15
C ILE A 34 6.78 9.38 4.81
N GLY A 35 7.42 10.43 4.28
CA GLY A 35 8.61 11.03 4.90
C GLY A 35 8.33 11.55 6.32
N ARG A 36 7.18 12.20 6.54
CA ARG A 36 6.78 12.70 7.87
C ARG A 36 6.42 11.58 8.85
N LEU A 37 5.71 10.55 8.38
CA LEU A 37 5.32 9.42 9.21
C LEU A 37 6.50 8.53 9.58
N GLY A 38 7.45 8.31 8.66
CA GLY A 38 8.65 7.50 8.90
C GLY A 38 9.52 8.00 10.06
N ASN A 39 9.44 9.30 10.38
CA ASN A 39 10.14 9.89 11.52
C ASN A 39 9.48 9.57 12.88
N ASN A 40 8.21 9.16 12.90
CA ASN A 40 7.39 9.08 14.12
C ASN A 40 6.65 7.74 14.31
N ALA A 41 6.64 6.88 13.28
CA ALA A 41 5.88 5.64 13.26
C ALA A 41 6.62 4.53 12.50
N SER A 42 6.34 3.29 12.87
CA SER A 42 6.74 2.12 12.09
C SER A 42 5.71 1.90 10.99
N LEU A 43 6.14 2.06 9.74
CA LEU A 43 5.31 1.87 8.57
C LEU A 43 5.25 0.39 8.21
N ILE A 44 4.04 -0.10 7.95
CA ILE A 44 3.78 -1.49 7.61
C ILE A 44 3.10 -1.53 6.24
N ALA A 45 3.60 -2.35 5.32
CA ALA A 45 2.92 -2.73 4.09
C ALA A 45 2.32 -4.14 4.29
N PRO A 46 1.00 -4.25 4.60
CA PRO A 46 0.35 -5.55 4.68
C PRO A 46 0.56 -6.40 3.41
N THR A 47 0.72 -7.71 3.56
CA THR A 47 0.98 -8.58 2.40
C THR A 47 -0.16 -8.53 1.37
N GLN A 48 -1.41 -8.35 1.82
CA GLN A 48 -2.56 -8.15 0.92
C GLN A 48 -2.45 -6.85 0.11
N THR A 49 -2.04 -5.72 0.70
CA THR A 49 -1.89 -4.46 -0.04
C THR A 49 -0.72 -4.50 -1.03
N LEU A 50 0.36 -5.24 -0.71
CA LEU A 50 1.45 -5.54 -1.66
C LEU A 50 0.96 -6.39 -2.84
N GLY A 51 0.10 -7.38 -2.59
CA GLY A 51 -0.53 -8.18 -3.64
C GLY A 51 -1.41 -7.34 -4.57
N GLU A 52 -2.21 -6.43 -4.00
CA GLU A 52 -3.02 -5.48 -4.77
C GLU A 52 -2.16 -4.52 -5.60
N LEU A 53 -1.09 -3.97 -5.00
CA LEU A 53 -0.13 -3.11 -5.69
C LEU A 53 0.45 -3.81 -6.92
N PHE A 54 0.85 -5.08 -6.80
CA PHE A 54 1.36 -5.84 -7.94
C PHE A 54 0.36 -5.86 -9.10
N VAL A 55 -0.92 -6.14 -8.82
CA VAL A 55 -1.98 -6.16 -9.83
C VAL A 55 -2.19 -4.76 -10.43
N VAL A 56 -2.17 -3.70 -9.61
CA VAL A 56 -2.28 -2.31 -10.06
C VAL A 56 -1.15 -1.94 -11.01
N LEU A 57 0.10 -2.26 -10.65
CA LEU A 57 1.28 -2.02 -11.49
C LEU A 57 1.17 -2.76 -12.82
N ARG A 58 0.79 -4.05 -12.79
CA ARG A 58 0.60 -4.85 -14.01
C ARG A 58 -0.48 -4.29 -14.92
N ARG A 59 -1.60 -3.83 -14.36
CA ARG A 59 -2.67 -3.16 -15.13
C ARG A 59 -2.24 -1.80 -15.68
N GLY A 60 -1.30 -1.14 -15.02
CA GLY A 60 -0.68 0.11 -15.47
C GLY A 60 0.42 -0.06 -16.54
N GLY A 61 0.69 -1.29 -16.99
CA GLY A 61 1.64 -1.58 -18.06
C GLY A 61 3.03 -1.99 -17.59
N ALA A 62 3.30 -2.03 -16.28
CA ALA A 62 4.57 -2.55 -15.77
C ALA A 62 4.73 -4.04 -16.12
N SER A 63 5.96 -4.45 -16.40
CA SER A 63 6.35 -5.85 -16.53
C SER A 63 6.27 -6.61 -15.21
N ALA A 64 6.32 -7.95 -15.25
CA ALA A 64 6.38 -8.76 -14.04
C ALA A 64 7.63 -8.44 -13.21
N GLN A 65 8.75 -8.20 -13.89
CA GLN A 65 10.03 -7.92 -13.28
C GLN A 65 10.00 -6.57 -12.56
N GLU A 66 9.51 -5.51 -13.20
CA GLU A 66 9.38 -4.18 -12.59
C GLU A 66 8.44 -4.21 -11.39
N ALA A 67 7.26 -4.84 -11.54
CA ALA A 67 6.30 -4.94 -10.43
C ALA A 67 6.88 -5.71 -9.25
N ARG A 68 7.62 -6.81 -9.49
CA ARG A 68 8.31 -7.56 -8.43
C ARG A 68 9.41 -6.73 -7.76
N ALA A 69 10.15 -5.93 -8.51
CA ALA A 69 11.20 -5.07 -7.96
C ALA A 69 10.62 -4.04 -6.98
N ILE A 70 9.50 -3.39 -7.34
CA ILE A 70 8.79 -2.44 -6.46
C ILE A 70 8.27 -3.14 -5.19
N LEU A 71 7.73 -4.36 -5.33
CA LEU A 71 7.27 -5.13 -4.18
C LEU A 71 8.40 -5.44 -3.19
N LEU A 72 9.58 -5.82 -3.71
CA LEU A 72 10.77 -6.07 -2.89
C LEU A 72 11.22 -4.80 -2.18
N GLU A 73 11.36 -3.70 -2.92
CA GLU A 73 11.75 -2.39 -2.38
C GLU A 73 10.82 -1.98 -1.22
N PHE A 74 9.51 -2.08 -1.40
CA PHE A 74 8.55 -1.69 -0.36
C PHE A 74 8.55 -2.67 0.82
N SER A 75 8.78 -3.96 0.60
CA SER A 75 8.89 -4.95 1.68
C SER A 75 10.17 -4.81 2.52
N GLU A 76 11.22 -4.21 1.95
CA GLU A 76 12.48 -3.91 2.66
C GLU A 76 12.41 -2.55 3.35
N ALA A 77 11.78 -1.56 2.71
CA ALA A 77 11.61 -0.21 3.25
C ALA A 77 10.60 -0.17 4.42
N PHE A 78 9.60 -1.06 4.41
CA PHE A 78 8.53 -1.11 5.41
C PHE A 78 8.48 -2.47 6.09
N GLY A 79 7.98 -2.52 7.32
CA GLY A 79 7.63 -3.81 7.92
C GLY A 79 6.50 -4.47 7.12
N THR A 80 6.36 -5.80 7.22
CA THR A 80 5.23 -6.51 6.62
C THR A 80 4.34 -7.13 7.69
N SER A 81 3.09 -7.37 7.34
CA SER A 81 2.14 -8.12 8.17
C SER A 81 1.42 -9.14 7.31
N ALA A 82 1.44 -10.40 7.75
CA ALA A 82 0.76 -11.48 7.05
C ALA A 82 -0.76 -11.25 7.04
N SER A 83 -1.41 -11.72 5.98
CA SER A 83 -2.86 -11.83 5.92
C SER A 83 -3.27 -13.21 6.41
N GLU A 84 -3.96 -13.24 7.54
CA GLU A 84 -4.45 -14.46 8.17
C GLU A 84 -5.97 -14.58 7.98
N THR A 85 -6.50 -15.81 8.05
CA THR A 85 -7.95 -16.07 7.98
C THR A 85 -8.73 -15.23 8.97
N ARG A 86 -8.22 -15.06 10.19
CA ARG A 86 -8.86 -14.25 11.24
C ARG A 86 -9.01 -12.78 10.84
N THR A 87 -8.00 -12.21 10.16
CA THR A 87 -8.04 -10.83 9.69
C THR A 87 -9.14 -10.61 8.66
N ALA A 88 -9.33 -11.57 7.74
CA ALA A 88 -10.39 -11.50 6.73
C ALA A 88 -11.79 -11.61 7.36
N LEU A 89 -11.99 -12.52 8.31
CA LEU A 89 -13.26 -12.66 9.02
C LEU A 89 -13.59 -11.39 9.82
N ALA A 90 -12.63 -10.84 10.57
CA ALA A 90 -12.84 -9.59 11.30
C ALA A 90 -13.15 -8.40 10.39
N ALA A 91 -12.54 -8.34 9.20
CA ALA A 91 -12.87 -7.31 8.21
C ALA A 91 -14.29 -7.47 7.67
N ALA A 92 -14.75 -8.70 7.41
CA ALA A 92 -16.12 -8.98 7.00
C ALA A 92 -17.14 -8.62 8.09
N ASP A 93 -16.83 -8.94 9.36
CA ASP A 93 -17.64 -8.56 10.52
C ASP A 93 -17.78 -7.03 10.60
N LEU A 94 -16.68 -6.28 10.43
CA LEU A 94 -16.72 -4.81 10.39
C LEU A 94 -17.65 -4.26 9.30
N VAL A 95 -17.65 -4.86 8.10
CA VAL A 95 -18.55 -4.45 7.01
C VAL A 95 -20.01 -4.67 7.39
N ILE A 96 -20.33 -5.81 8.01
CA ILE A 96 -21.69 -6.12 8.49
C ILE A 96 -22.11 -5.17 9.60
N ASP A 97 -21.27 -5.00 10.62
CA ASP A 97 -21.57 -4.21 11.82
C ASP A 97 -21.75 -2.72 11.49
N HIS A 98 -20.96 -2.21 10.55
CA HIS A 98 -20.98 -0.80 10.17
C HIS A 98 -21.78 -0.51 8.89
N LYS A 99 -22.34 -1.52 8.22
CA LYS A 99 -23.11 -1.41 6.97
C LYS A 99 -22.36 -0.63 5.88
N LEU A 100 -21.07 -0.96 5.72
CA LEU A 100 -20.17 -0.36 4.74
C LEU A 100 -20.46 -0.85 3.31
#